data_AF-A0A7I8DWA6-F1
#
_entry.id   AF-A0A7I8DWA6-F1
#
_cell.length_a   1.000
_cell.length_b   1.000
_cell.length_c   1.000
_cell.angle_alpha   90.00
_cell.angle_beta   90.00
_cell.angle_gamma   90.00
#
_symmetry.space_group_name_H-M   'P 1'
#
loop_
_entity.id
_entity.type
_entity.pdbx_description
1 polymer ?
#
loop_
_entity_poly.entity_id
_entity_poly.type
_entity_poly.pdbx_seq_one_letter_code
_entity_poly.pdbx_strand_id
1 'polypeptide(L)'
;MKRLISLLITLSLIITMSSTVFAENYDTKKTEILTNGVSMSAADFRDTYSGAPSSRMAVSTAKSVTDTSISLSDIVINDDEISFNASLTVNNNTTNLPVKGRLSSSYKFQRGINSIIIDIPDSVNGYNFLLFEIYNDSKQDNLLVTNQKDKESLSTSPHLKIYIQDKDRNLYLFETKMPDVFSSLDASKYQKANKLHDALWASNLVTHETQELTTDSSIMQNLGLGIKPMGLNTWTTWVNPTTYYDAFYVGSDYTQCWSLPYVEYKHVNVRSQDSTWSAAFKVAEHMSVAGYTYYGNNVFEYRNLKMAFACGDKTTFVRTFQEGRVYDYTAFIPATKAAGSSIAVSLLNKAVSALPYGSTFQTVLGYINSISSANGNVTLGSTGVTLTNRKTTAVGEKLSNFSFEECTDHNGSINNGHYFTYQGVLQYEAASGNTNTVGALAVSFDKFYWSDYSSTPISVNFQLDYSSQP
;
A
#
# COMPACT_ATOMS: atom_id res chain seq x y z
N MET A 1 56.62 -36.03 15.09
CA MET A 1 55.26 -35.55 14.80
C MET A 1 54.99 -34.12 15.24
N LYS A 2 55.29 -33.69 16.48
CA LYS A 2 55.01 -32.30 16.93
C LYS A 2 55.73 -31.19 16.15
N ARG A 3 56.93 -31.44 15.63
CA ARG A 3 57.68 -30.44 14.82
C ARG A 3 57.23 -30.30 13.36
N LEU A 4 56.55 -31.31 12.79
CA LEU A 4 56.01 -31.23 11.42
C LEU A 4 54.68 -30.47 11.38
N ILE A 5 53.87 -30.57 12.44
CA ILE A 5 52.58 -29.88 12.55
C ILE A 5 52.79 -28.36 12.73
N SER A 6 53.80 -27.93 13.50
CA SER A 6 54.12 -26.51 13.61
C SER A 6 54.62 -25.92 12.29
N LEU A 7 55.34 -26.68 11.45
CA LEU A 7 55.78 -26.19 10.14
C LEU A 7 54.61 -26.03 9.15
N LEU A 8 53.63 -26.96 9.18
CA LEU A 8 52.43 -26.86 8.34
C LEU A 8 51.53 -25.68 8.72
N ILE A 9 51.35 -25.41 10.02
CA ILE A 9 50.52 -24.28 10.49
C ILE A 9 51.16 -22.93 10.14
N THR A 10 52.49 -22.84 10.20
CA THR A 10 53.21 -21.61 9.84
C THR A 10 53.20 -21.37 8.32
N LEU A 11 53.21 -22.43 7.50
CA LEU A 11 53.14 -22.32 6.04
C LEU A 11 51.72 -22.00 5.54
N SER A 12 50.67 -22.44 6.25
CA SER A 12 49.28 -22.05 5.94
C SER A 12 48.95 -20.60 6.28
N LEU A 13 49.67 -19.97 7.21
CA LEU A 13 49.48 -18.56 7.58
C LEU A 13 50.15 -17.58 6.60
N ILE A 14 51.14 -18.02 5.83
CA ILE A 14 51.85 -17.18 4.85
C ILE A 14 51.11 -17.14 3.50
N ILE A 15 50.24 -18.12 3.20
CA ILE A 15 49.48 -18.18 1.95
C ILE A 15 48.15 -17.41 2.03
N THR A 16 47.69 -16.99 3.21
CA THR A 16 46.47 -16.18 3.40
C THR A 16 46.71 -14.66 3.47
N MET A 17 47.93 -14.16 3.27
CA MET A 17 48.27 -12.74 3.42
C MET A 17 48.61 -12.01 2.10
N SER A 18 48.25 -12.59 0.95
CA SER A 18 48.39 -11.92 -0.34
C SER A 18 47.13 -12.06 -1.18
N SER A 19 45.99 -11.66 -0.61
CA SER A 19 45.03 -10.91 -1.42
C SER A 19 45.58 -9.50 -1.54
N THR A 20 46.03 -9.13 -2.74
CA THR A 20 46.02 -7.74 -3.16
C THR A 20 44.57 -7.30 -3.08
N VAL A 21 44.16 -6.78 -1.92
CA VAL A 21 43.04 -5.85 -1.85
C VAL A 21 43.47 -4.74 -2.80
N PHE A 22 42.88 -4.73 -3.99
CA PHE A 22 42.78 -3.47 -4.71
C PHE A 22 42.05 -2.56 -3.72
N ALA A 23 42.81 -1.68 -3.08
CA ALA A 23 42.22 -0.46 -2.59
C ALA A 23 41.65 0.19 -3.83
N GLU A 24 40.37 -0.08 -4.12
CA GLU A 24 39.57 0.88 -4.83
C GLU A 24 39.73 2.15 -4.00
N ASN A 25 40.59 3.04 -4.51
CA ASN A 25 40.53 4.44 -4.18
C ASN A 25 39.13 4.88 -4.61
N TYR A 26 38.13 4.63 -3.77
CA TYR A 26 37.00 5.52 -3.67
C TYR A 26 37.64 6.84 -3.26
N ASP A 27 37.91 7.66 -4.27
CA ASP A 27 38.19 9.06 -4.11
C ASP A 27 36.93 9.63 -3.47
N THR A 28 36.79 9.47 -2.14
CA THR A 28 35.74 10.07 -1.35
C THR A 28 36.02 11.56 -1.42
N LYS A 29 35.55 12.20 -2.49
CA LYS A 29 35.29 13.63 -2.48
C LYS A 29 34.41 13.83 -1.27
N LYS A 30 34.99 14.36 -0.18
CA LYS A 30 34.25 14.91 0.95
C LYS A 30 33.45 16.07 0.40
N THR A 31 32.30 15.74 -0.17
CA THR A 31 31.36 16.69 -0.74
C THR A 31 30.54 17.12 0.45
N GLU A 32 30.97 18.19 1.10
CA GLU A 32 30.17 18.84 2.12
C GLU A 32 29.13 19.70 1.42
N ILE A 33 27.86 19.36 1.59
CA ILE A 33 26.73 20.10 1.02
C ILE A 33 26.13 20.90 2.16
N LEU A 34 26.44 22.19 2.21
CA LEU A 34 25.82 23.12 3.15
C LEU A 34 24.62 23.79 2.48
N THR A 35 23.46 23.71 3.12
CA THR A 35 22.28 24.45 2.69
C THR A 35 21.59 25.15 3.84
N ASN A 36 21.11 26.35 3.57
CA ASN A 36 20.24 27.08 4.47
C ASN A 36 18.78 26.67 4.24
N GLY A 37 17.96 26.87 5.26
CA GLY A 37 16.54 26.56 5.23
C GLY A 37 15.81 27.35 6.30
N VAL A 38 14.54 26.98 6.52
CA VAL A 38 13.68 27.59 7.53
C VAL A 38 13.24 26.53 8.53
N SER A 39 13.16 26.91 9.79
CA SER A 39 12.49 26.13 10.82
C SER A 39 11.17 26.79 11.22
N MET A 40 10.12 26.00 11.44
CA MET A 40 8.81 26.48 11.87
C MET A 40 8.04 25.40 12.62
N SER A 41 7.05 25.77 13.43
CA SER A 41 6.14 24.80 14.04
C SER A 41 5.23 24.12 13.00
N ALA A 42 4.78 22.90 13.27
CA ALA A 42 3.77 22.23 12.44
C ALA A 42 2.47 23.05 12.29
N ALA A 43 2.11 23.87 13.28
CA ALA A 43 0.95 24.75 13.20
C ALA A 43 1.17 25.87 12.16
N ASP A 44 2.30 26.58 12.24
CA ASP A 44 2.65 27.63 11.27
C ASP A 44 2.80 27.06 9.86
N PHE A 45 3.35 25.85 9.71
CA PHE A 45 3.40 25.15 8.42
C PHE A 45 2.01 24.92 7.84
N ARG A 46 1.08 24.39 8.64
CA ARG A 46 -0.30 24.14 8.19
C ARG A 46 -0.98 25.44 7.77
N ASP A 47 -0.80 26.50 8.54
CA ASP A 47 -1.47 27.78 8.29
C ASP A 47 -0.85 28.51 7.06
N THR A 48 0.40 28.20 6.71
CA THR A 48 1.15 28.85 5.61
C THR A 48 1.11 28.05 4.30
N TYR A 49 1.13 26.72 4.36
CA TYR A 49 1.33 25.85 3.20
C TYR A 49 0.19 24.87 2.93
N SER A 50 -0.79 24.78 3.83
CA SER A 50 -1.97 23.93 3.66
C SER A 50 -3.25 24.75 3.45
N GLY A 51 -4.31 24.08 2.99
CA GLY A 51 -5.57 24.72 2.58
C GLY A 51 -5.47 25.44 1.24
N ALA A 52 -6.60 25.98 0.78
CA ALA A 52 -6.66 26.71 -0.48
C ALA A 52 -5.68 27.91 -0.46
N PRO A 53 -5.03 28.26 -1.59
CA PRO A 53 -4.09 29.38 -1.64
C PRO A 53 -4.64 30.71 -1.09
N SER A 54 -5.94 30.94 -1.22
CA SER A 54 -6.62 32.14 -0.73
C SER A 54 -6.81 32.19 0.79
N SER A 55 -6.71 31.05 1.49
CA SER A 55 -6.89 30.96 2.94
C SER A 55 -5.57 30.91 3.72
N ARG A 56 -4.43 30.94 3.03
CA ARG A 56 -3.10 30.79 3.64
C ARG A 56 -2.59 32.07 4.24
N MET A 57 -1.87 31.94 5.35
CA MET A 57 -1.07 33.02 5.91
C MET A 57 0.21 33.21 5.11
N ALA A 58 0.69 34.46 5.01
CA ALA A 58 2.00 34.71 4.43
C ALA A 58 3.10 34.19 5.37
N VAL A 59 4.15 33.59 4.83
CA VAL A 59 5.30 33.08 5.61
C VAL A 59 5.87 34.14 6.55
N SER A 60 5.92 35.41 6.10
CA SER A 60 6.41 36.55 6.89
C SER A 60 5.59 36.87 8.15
N THR A 61 4.38 36.30 8.28
CA THR A 61 3.50 36.47 9.44
C THR A 61 3.58 35.32 10.44
N ALA A 62 4.25 34.22 10.08
CA ALA A 62 4.46 33.09 10.96
C ALA A 62 5.52 33.44 12.02
N LYS A 63 5.17 33.23 13.29
CA LYS A 63 5.96 33.73 14.44
C LYS A 63 7.13 32.81 14.81
N SER A 64 7.05 31.53 14.43
CA SER A 64 8.07 30.53 14.75
C SER A 64 9.16 30.40 13.68
N VAL A 65 9.09 31.18 12.60
CA VAL A 65 10.04 31.08 11.49
C VAL A 65 11.40 31.61 11.89
N THR A 66 12.40 30.73 11.90
CA THR A 66 13.80 31.09 12.12
C THR A 66 14.70 30.44 11.08
N ASP A 67 15.85 31.05 10.81
CA ASP A 67 16.85 30.49 9.91
C ASP A 67 17.49 29.23 10.52
N THR A 68 17.74 28.24 9.68
CA THR A 68 18.44 27.01 10.04
C THR A 68 19.35 26.58 8.89
N SER A 69 20.30 25.69 9.15
CA SER A 69 21.14 25.11 8.11
C SER A 69 21.34 23.62 8.35
N ILE A 70 21.58 22.89 7.27
CA ILE A 70 21.96 21.48 7.31
C ILE A 70 23.20 21.29 6.43
N SER A 71 24.18 20.55 6.96
CA SER A 71 25.34 20.09 6.21
C SER A 71 25.22 18.59 5.98
N LEU A 72 25.41 18.12 4.75
CA LEU A 72 25.52 16.69 4.42
C LEU A 72 26.96 16.36 4.09
N SER A 73 27.47 15.26 4.65
CA SER A 73 28.84 14.81 4.46
C SER A 73 28.92 13.28 4.43
N ASP A 74 30.06 12.75 3.99
CA ASP A 74 30.34 11.32 3.95
C ASP A 74 29.24 10.51 3.24
N ILE A 75 28.73 11.04 2.12
CA ILE A 75 27.70 10.36 1.32
C ILE A 75 28.32 9.14 0.64
N VAL A 76 27.78 7.97 0.97
CA VAL A 76 28.14 6.67 0.39
C VAL A 76 26.89 6.06 -0.22
N ILE A 77 26.95 5.75 -1.51
CA ILE A 77 25.89 5.09 -2.27
C ILE A 77 26.42 3.73 -2.72
N ASN A 78 25.70 2.67 -2.39
CA ASN A 78 26.01 1.31 -2.81
C ASN A 78 24.72 0.64 -3.30
N ASP A 79 24.59 0.46 -4.62
CA ASP A 79 23.36 0.01 -5.27
C ASP A 79 22.14 0.89 -4.91
N ASP A 80 21.17 0.34 -4.17
CA ASP A 80 19.99 1.05 -3.65
C ASP A 80 20.15 1.51 -2.20
N GLU A 81 21.27 1.24 -1.54
CA GLU A 81 21.56 1.72 -0.20
C GLU A 81 22.31 3.05 -0.23
N ILE A 82 21.92 3.96 0.67
CA ILE A 82 22.62 5.23 0.87
C ILE A 82 22.84 5.49 2.36
N SER A 83 24.01 6.03 2.68
CA SER A 83 24.33 6.52 4.03
C SER A 83 25.09 7.83 3.96
N PHE A 84 24.87 8.69 4.95
CA PHE A 84 25.53 9.99 5.06
C PHE A 84 25.42 10.55 6.48
N ASN A 85 26.24 11.54 6.80
CA ASN A 85 26.15 12.32 8.02
C ASN A 85 25.46 13.65 7.73
N ALA A 86 24.30 13.88 8.34
CA ALA A 86 23.61 15.15 8.32
C ALA A 86 23.86 15.93 9.63
N SER A 87 24.28 17.18 9.54
CA SER A 87 24.52 18.06 10.69
C SER A 87 23.52 19.21 10.66
N LEU A 88 22.46 19.11 11.44
CA LEU A 88 21.38 20.10 11.53
C LEU A 88 21.77 21.18 12.56
N THR A 89 21.83 22.44 12.14
CA THR A 89 22.16 23.57 13.03
C THR A 89 20.95 24.47 13.25
N VAL A 90 20.54 24.60 14.51
CA VAL A 90 19.39 25.39 14.97
C VAL A 90 19.84 26.25 16.15
N ASN A 91 19.68 27.57 16.07
CA ASN A 91 20.09 28.49 17.14
C ASN A 91 21.54 28.27 17.60
N ASN A 92 22.47 28.07 16.66
CA ASN A 92 23.90 27.74 16.88
C ASN A 92 24.18 26.40 17.58
N ASN A 93 23.17 25.57 17.81
CA ASN A 93 23.35 24.20 18.28
C ASN A 93 23.32 23.24 17.10
N THR A 94 24.34 22.41 16.97
CA THR A 94 24.45 21.41 15.90
C THR A 94 24.12 20.03 16.44
N THR A 95 23.17 19.36 15.77
CA THR A 95 22.80 17.97 16.02
C THR A 95 23.26 17.12 14.86
N ASN A 96 24.04 16.07 15.16
CA ASN A 96 24.47 15.10 14.16
C ASN A 96 23.44 13.98 14.01
N LEU A 97 23.08 13.70 12.77
CA LEU A 97 22.09 12.74 12.32
C LEU A 97 22.79 11.77 11.36
N PRO A 98 23.29 10.61 11.85
CA PRO A 98 23.85 9.57 10.98
C PRO A 98 22.69 8.87 10.25
N VAL A 99 22.52 9.17 8.97
CA VAL A 99 21.40 8.69 8.17
C VAL A 99 21.78 7.44 7.40
N LYS A 100 20.86 6.47 7.38
CA LYS A 100 20.85 5.34 6.47
C LYS A 100 19.45 5.22 5.88
N GLY A 101 19.38 4.97 4.59
CA GLY A 101 18.11 4.80 3.89
C GLY A 101 18.27 4.03 2.59
N ARG A 102 17.15 3.84 1.90
CA ARG A 102 17.10 3.20 0.57
C ARG A 102 16.74 4.24 -0.49
N LEU A 103 17.43 4.21 -1.61
CA LEU A 103 17.04 4.92 -2.82
C LEU A 103 15.81 4.24 -3.43
N SER A 104 14.75 5.00 -3.59
CA SER A 104 13.47 4.53 -4.13
C SER A 104 12.95 5.49 -5.20
N SER A 105 12.27 4.96 -6.21
CA SER A 105 11.60 5.76 -7.23
C SER A 105 10.39 6.50 -6.64
N SER A 106 10.31 7.81 -6.84
CA SER A 106 9.12 8.61 -6.50
C SER A 106 7.93 8.23 -7.39
N TYR A 107 6.71 8.47 -6.89
CA TYR A 107 5.46 8.39 -7.65
C TYR A 107 5.50 9.20 -8.95
N LYS A 108 6.28 10.29 -9.00
CA LYS A 108 6.46 11.14 -10.18
C LYS A 108 7.05 10.38 -11.38
N PHE A 109 7.77 9.28 -11.15
CA PHE A 109 8.33 8.44 -12.22
C PHE A 109 7.27 7.84 -13.15
N GLN A 110 6.03 7.62 -12.67
CA GLN A 110 4.90 7.18 -13.52
C GLN A 110 4.61 8.14 -14.68
N ARG A 111 5.13 9.37 -14.62
CA ARG A 111 5.01 10.42 -15.64
C ARG A 111 6.34 10.76 -16.29
N GLY A 112 7.33 9.87 -16.16
CA GLY A 112 8.67 10.03 -16.71
C GLY A 112 9.41 11.23 -16.12
N ILE A 113 9.21 11.52 -14.83
CA ILE A 113 10.03 12.46 -14.06
C ILE A 113 11.08 11.65 -13.31
N ASN A 114 12.35 11.98 -13.49
CA ASN A 114 13.43 11.34 -12.74
C ASN A 114 13.53 11.94 -11.32
N SER A 115 12.71 11.44 -10.40
CA SER A 115 12.72 11.82 -8.98
C SER A 115 12.90 10.59 -8.10
N ILE A 116 13.80 10.73 -7.13
CA ILE A 116 14.23 9.66 -6.23
C ILE A 116 14.01 10.11 -4.79
N ILE A 117 13.44 9.22 -3.99
CA ILE A 117 13.24 9.41 -2.55
C ILE A 117 14.29 8.60 -1.81
N ILE A 118 14.90 9.20 -0.78
CA ILE A 118 15.63 8.43 0.22
C ILE A 118 14.63 7.99 1.30
N ASP A 119 14.19 6.73 1.24
CA ASP A 119 13.34 6.13 2.26
C ASP A 119 14.15 5.89 3.54
N ILE A 120 13.88 6.70 4.56
CA ILE A 120 14.50 6.60 5.89
C ILE A 120 13.39 6.15 6.86
N PRO A 121 13.26 4.84 7.16
CA PRO A 121 12.11 4.30 7.87
C PRO A 121 12.09 4.65 9.36
N ASP A 122 13.26 4.87 9.96
CA ASP A 122 13.40 5.08 11.40
C ASP A 122 13.70 6.54 11.73
N SER A 123 13.22 6.99 12.88
CA SER A 123 13.65 8.26 13.44
C SER A 123 15.16 8.21 13.75
N VAL A 124 15.91 9.22 13.33
CA VAL A 124 17.34 9.35 13.62
C VAL A 124 17.50 10.33 14.76
N ASN A 125 17.91 9.85 15.95
CA ASN A 125 18.08 10.68 17.15
C ASN A 125 16.83 11.53 17.51
N GLY A 126 15.63 11.01 17.28
CA GLY A 126 14.37 11.72 17.54
C GLY A 126 13.93 12.70 16.45
N TYR A 127 14.57 12.65 15.28
CA TYR A 127 14.18 13.38 14.07
C TYR A 127 13.63 12.42 13.02
N ASN A 128 12.46 12.76 12.50
CA ASN A 128 11.80 12.03 11.41
C ASN A 128 12.08 12.76 10.09
N PHE A 129 12.64 12.06 9.12
CA PHE A 129 12.75 12.57 7.75
C PHE A 129 11.42 12.35 7.06
N LEU A 130 10.67 13.43 6.84
CA LEU A 130 9.35 13.36 6.21
C LEU A 130 9.48 13.21 4.70
N LEU A 131 10.39 13.96 4.09
CA LEU A 131 10.70 13.90 2.67
C LEU A 131 12.20 14.13 2.49
N PHE A 132 12.85 13.26 1.72
CA PHE A 132 14.18 13.51 1.18
C PHE A 132 14.13 13.19 -0.31
N GLU A 133 13.91 14.23 -1.12
CA GLU A 133 13.72 14.11 -2.57
C GLU A 133 14.95 14.62 -3.31
N ILE A 134 15.51 13.75 -4.16
CA ILE A 134 16.49 14.08 -5.19
C ILE A 134 15.71 14.23 -6.49
N TYR A 135 15.42 15.47 -6.87
CA TYR A 135 14.72 15.80 -8.11
C TYR A 135 15.75 16.00 -9.23
N ASN A 136 15.93 15.01 -10.10
CA ASN A 136 16.90 15.03 -11.18
C ASN A 136 16.22 15.19 -12.55
N ASP A 137 15.38 16.22 -12.68
CA ASP A 137 14.62 16.53 -13.89
C ASP A 137 14.58 18.06 -14.10
N SER A 138 14.02 18.50 -15.23
CA SER A 138 13.84 19.91 -15.58
C SER A 138 12.37 20.33 -15.69
N LYS A 139 11.43 19.40 -15.49
CA LYS A 139 10.00 19.75 -15.38
C LYS A 139 9.76 20.60 -14.13
N GLN A 140 8.67 21.36 -14.15
CA GLN A 140 8.30 22.20 -13.03
C GLN A 140 7.93 21.34 -11.81
N ASP A 141 8.47 21.71 -10.65
CA ASP A 141 8.21 21.05 -9.38
C ASP A 141 7.75 22.04 -8.29
N ASN A 142 7.10 21.49 -7.25
CA ASN A 142 6.62 22.26 -6.11
C ASN A 142 7.74 22.50 -5.10
N LEU A 143 7.97 23.79 -4.80
CA LEU A 143 8.91 24.29 -3.80
C LEU A 143 8.17 25.14 -2.77
N LEU A 144 8.47 24.94 -1.49
CA LEU A 144 7.80 25.55 -0.35
C LEU A 144 8.54 26.78 0.19
N VAL A 145 9.86 26.67 0.36
CA VAL A 145 10.64 27.60 1.20
C VAL A 145 11.70 28.36 0.43
N THR A 146 11.98 27.97 -0.81
CA THR A 146 12.83 28.73 -1.72
C THR A 146 12.27 30.12 -1.92
N ASN A 147 13.12 31.14 -1.76
CA ASN A 147 12.71 32.53 -1.96
C ASN A 147 12.17 32.75 -3.39
N GLN A 148 11.27 33.73 -3.56
CA GLN A 148 10.56 33.93 -4.83
C GLN A 148 11.50 34.16 -6.03
N LYS A 149 12.64 34.82 -5.82
CA LYS A 149 13.61 35.13 -6.88
C LYS A 149 14.28 33.86 -7.43
N ASP A 150 14.63 32.93 -6.53
CA ASP A 150 15.34 31.71 -6.90
C ASP A 150 14.37 30.58 -7.28
N LYS A 151 13.12 30.63 -6.79
CA LYS A 151 12.10 29.61 -6.98
C LYS A 151 11.82 29.30 -8.45
N GLU A 152 11.72 30.32 -9.31
CA GLU A 152 11.48 30.13 -10.75
C GLU A 152 12.60 29.30 -11.40
N SER A 153 13.85 29.60 -11.05
CA SER A 153 15.01 28.87 -11.58
C SER A 153 15.17 27.47 -10.97
N LEU A 154 14.93 27.33 -9.67
CA LEU A 154 15.15 26.07 -8.97
C LEU A 154 14.05 25.06 -9.26
N SER A 155 12.80 25.51 -9.39
CA SER A 155 11.65 24.63 -9.65
C SER A 155 11.69 23.94 -11.01
N THR A 156 12.56 24.37 -11.93
CA THR A 156 12.72 23.80 -13.28
C THR A 156 14.14 23.30 -13.54
N SER A 157 14.91 23.08 -12.48
CA SER A 157 16.27 22.52 -12.56
C SER A 157 16.47 21.43 -11.52
N PRO A 158 17.47 20.55 -11.69
CA PRO A 158 17.75 19.53 -10.69
C PRO A 158 18.03 20.12 -9.30
N HIS A 159 17.30 19.64 -8.30
CA HIS A 159 17.35 20.16 -6.94
C HIS A 159 17.15 19.07 -5.88
N LEU A 160 17.39 19.44 -4.64
CA LEU A 160 17.24 18.60 -3.46
C LEU A 160 16.23 19.23 -2.50
N LYS A 161 15.33 18.40 -1.95
CA LYS A 161 14.43 18.78 -0.86
C LYS A 161 14.68 17.90 0.35
N ILE A 162 14.82 18.51 1.52
CA ILE A 162 14.99 17.79 2.78
C ILE A 162 14.03 18.41 3.79
N TYR A 163 13.01 17.65 4.20
CA TYR A 163 12.02 18.07 5.18
C TYR A 163 12.09 17.14 6.38
N ILE A 164 12.37 17.72 7.55
CA ILE A 164 12.63 16.99 8.79
C ILE A 164 11.66 17.49 9.86
N GLN A 165 11.20 16.60 10.73
CA GLN A 165 10.42 16.92 11.92
C GLN A 165 11.14 16.46 13.19
N ASP A 166 11.20 17.30 14.23
CA ASP A 166 11.65 16.87 15.55
C ASP A 166 10.51 16.30 16.42
N LYS A 167 10.87 15.74 17.57
CA LYS A 167 9.94 15.25 18.59
C LYS A 167 8.93 16.30 19.11
N ASP A 168 9.27 17.59 19.02
CA ASP A 168 8.46 18.72 19.50
C ASP A 168 7.56 19.27 18.38
N ARG A 169 7.50 18.56 17.23
CA ARG A 169 6.72 18.91 16.02
C ARG A 169 7.17 20.20 15.35
N ASN A 170 8.42 20.63 15.55
CA ASN A 170 9.04 21.62 14.70
C ASN A 170 9.51 20.96 13.41
N LEU A 171 9.39 21.71 12.32
CA LEU A 171 9.76 21.33 10.97
C LEU A 171 10.99 22.12 10.55
N TYR A 172 11.88 21.46 9.83
CA TYR A 172 13.08 22.03 9.23
C TYR A 172 13.05 21.72 7.74
N LEU A 173 12.99 22.77 6.93
CA LEU A 173 12.71 22.66 5.50
C LEU A 173 13.88 23.25 4.70
N PHE A 174 14.46 22.43 3.83
CA PHE A 174 15.62 22.78 3.01
C PHE A 174 15.33 22.48 1.54
N GLU A 175 15.64 23.45 0.68
CA GLU A 175 15.50 23.34 -0.78
C GLU A 175 16.73 23.98 -1.43
N THR A 176 17.47 23.21 -2.23
CA THR A 176 18.74 23.67 -2.79
C THR A 176 19.06 23.01 -4.12
N LYS A 177 20.06 23.54 -4.84
CA LYS A 177 20.53 22.94 -6.09
C LYS A 177 21.06 21.54 -5.84
N MET A 178 20.82 20.63 -6.78
CA MET A 178 21.23 19.24 -6.64
C MET A 178 22.77 19.14 -6.65
N PRO A 179 23.37 18.50 -5.63
CA PRO A 179 24.79 18.18 -5.62
C PRO A 179 25.18 17.18 -6.71
N ASP A 180 26.39 17.34 -7.27
CA ASP A 180 26.90 16.49 -8.37
C ASP A 180 26.92 15.00 -8.04
N VAL A 181 27.09 14.63 -6.77
CA VAL A 181 27.09 13.23 -6.30
C VAL A 181 25.79 12.49 -6.66
N PHE A 182 24.67 13.21 -6.80
CA PHE A 182 23.38 12.63 -7.14
C PHE A 182 23.05 12.68 -8.65
N SER A 183 23.87 13.35 -9.46
CA SER A 183 23.58 13.63 -10.88
C SER A 183 23.40 12.38 -11.75
N SER A 184 24.05 11.27 -11.38
CA SER A 184 24.02 10.02 -12.14
C SER A 184 22.89 9.07 -11.73
N LEU A 185 22.11 9.43 -10.70
CA LEU A 185 21.03 8.59 -10.20
C LEU A 185 19.83 8.61 -11.15
N ASP A 186 19.22 7.44 -11.30
CA ASP A 186 18.11 7.19 -12.23
C ASP A 186 17.00 6.40 -11.52
N ALA A 187 15.84 7.02 -11.36
CA ALA A 187 14.66 6.47 -10.70
C ALA A 187 14.23 5.11 -11.26
N SER A 188 14.47 4.84 -12.56
CA SER A 188 14.07 3.59 -13.20
C SER A 188 14.77 2.34 -12.65
N LYS A 189 15.88 2.52 -11.93
CA LYS A 189 16.67 1.44 -11.32
C LYS A 189 16.16 1.02 -9.94
N TYR A 190 15.28 1.80 -9.34
CA TYR A 190 14.87 1.63 -7.96
C TYR A 190 13.43 1.15 -7.82
N GLN A 191 13.16 0.46 -6.72
CA GLN A 191 11.78 0.12 -6.34
C GLN A 191 11.00 1.36 -5.92
N LYS A 192 9.67 1.28 -5.96
CA LYS A 192 8.80 2.38 -5.53
C LYS A 192 9.05 2.75 -4.07
N ALA A 193 8.99 4.06 -3.79
CA ALA A 193 9.12 4.61 -2.44
C ALA A 193 7.91 4.30 -1.55
N ASN A 194 8.11 4.40 -0.23
CA ASN A 194 7.00 4.44 0.70
C ASN A 194 6.17 5.71 0.44
N LYS A 195 4.87 5.57 0.18
CA LYS A 195 3.97 6.70 -0.08
C LYS A 195 3.99 7.76 1.03
N LEU A 196 4.24 7.37 2.28
CA LEU A 196 4.30 8.26 3.44
C LEU A 196 5.62 9.05 3.54
N HIS A 197 6.64 8.72 2.74
CA HIS A 197 7.86 9.52 2.61
C HIS A 197 7.98 10.18 1.24
N ASP A 198 6.92 10.07 0.43
CA ASP A 198 6.84 10.53 -0.95
C ASP A 198 5.53 11.32 -1.13
N ALA A 199 4.57 10.84 -1.94
CA ALA A 199 3.36 11.61 -2.27
C ALA A 199 2.52 12.09 -1.06
N LEU A 200 2.55 11.36 0.07
CA LEU A 200 1.74 11.61 1.26
C LEU A 200 2.57 12.11 2.45
N TRP A 201 3.81 12.55 2.23
CA TRP A 201 4.77 12.94 3.27
C TRP A 201 4.23 13.93 4.31
N ALA A 202 3.37 14.86 3.87
CA ALA A 202 2.81 15.91 4.72
C ALA A 202 1.39 15.62 5.21
N SER A 203 0.78 14.48 4.87
CA SER A 203 -0.62 14.18 5.20
C SER A 203 -0.95 14.47 6.68
N ASN A 204 -0.12 13.97 7.61
CA ASN A 204 -0.34 14.20 9.05
C ASN A 204 -0.07 15.65 9.55
N LEU A 205 0.31 16.58 8.67
CA LEU A 205 0.63 17.97 9.00
C LEU A 205 -0.40 18.96 8.45
N VAL A 206 -1.23 18.54 7.51
CA VAL A 206 -2.09 19.43 6.72
C VAL A 206 -3.56 19.32 7.11
N THR A 207 -4.33 20.27 6.60
CA THR A 207 -5.78 20.27 6.71
C THR A 207 -6.37 19.43 5.60
N HIS A 208 -7.19 18.46 5.98
CA HIS A 208 -7.85 17.54 5.07
C HIS A 208 -9.28 17.98 4.75
N GLU A 209 -9.69 17.77 3.51
CA GLU A 209 -11.06 17.85 3.01
C GLU A 209 -11.59 16.42 2.80
N THR A 210 -11.91 15.74 3.89
CA THR A 210 -12.40 14.36 3.85
C THR A 210 -13.91 14.33 3.63
N GLN A 211 -14.37 13.51 2.67
CA GLN A 211 -15.78 13.39 2.31
C GLN A 211 -16.18 11.93 2.05
N GLU A 212 -17.41 11.59 2.43
CA GLU A 212 -18.09 10.36 2.01
C GLU A 212 -19.14 10.73 0.97
N LEU A 213 -18.88 10.37 -0.28
CA LEU A 213 -19.70 10.74 -1.43
C LEU A 213 -20.62 9.60 -1.82
N THR A 214 -21.88 9.90 -2.14
CA THR A 214 -22.76 8.91 -2.76
C THR A 214 -22.20 8.50 -4.11
N THR A 215 -21.98 7.20 -4.31
CA THR A 215 -21.44 6.68 -5.57
C THR A 215 -22.51 6.75 -6.67
N ASP A 216 -22.17 7.45 -7.75
CA ASP A 216 -23.00 7.58 -8.95
C ASP A 216 -22.22 7.20 -10.22
N SER A 217 -22.91 7.24 -11.37
CA SER A 217 -22.33 6.91 -12.67
C SER A 217 -21.16 7.81 -13.07
N SER A 218 -21.13 9.08 -12.64
CA SER A 218 -20.05 10.00 -12.97
C SER A 218 -18.79 9.65 -12.18
N ILE A 219 -18.93 9.35 -10.89
CA ILE A 219 -17.80 8.90 -10.05
C ILE A 219 -17.26 7.57 -10.57
N MET A 220 -18.14 6.62 -10.90
CA MET A 220 -17.70 5.33 -11.46
C MET A 220 -16.96 5.50 -12.79
N GLN A 221 -17.44 6.40 -13.66
CA GLN A 221 -16.76 6.70 -14.91
C GLN A 221 -15.37 7.33 -14.68
N ASN A 222 -15.25 8.26 -13.73
CA ASN A 222 -13.98 8.89 -13.36
C ASN A 222 -12.98 7.87 -12.80
N LEU A 223 -13.48 6.87 -12.07
CA LEU A 223 -12.69 5.76 -11.53
C LEU A 223 -12.46 4.62 -12.54
N GLY A 224 -12.95 4.74 -13.78
CA GLY A 224 -12.82 3.71 -14.81
C GLY A 224 -13.59 2.42 -14.52
N LEU A 225 -14.59 2.44 -13.64
CA LEU A 225 -15.32 1.26 -13.19
C LEU A 225 -16.54 0.98 -14.09
N GLY A 226 -16.54 -0.20 -14.73
CA GLY A 226 -17.70 -0.75 -15.44
C GLY A 226 -18.51 -1.71 -14.58
N ILE A 227 -19.84 -1.57 -14.55
CA ILE A 227 -20.75 -2.48 -13.83
C ILE A 227 -21.15 -3.65 -14.73
N LYS A 228 -21.04 -4.88 -14.18
CA LYS A 228 -21.62 -6.07 -14.79
C LYS A 228 -23.00 -6.36 -14.16
N PRO A 229 -24.05 -6.55 -14.97
CA PRO A 229 -25.41 -6.70 -14.46
C PRO A 229 -25.59 -8.01 -13.69
N MET A 230 -26.57 -8.02 -12.79
CA MET A 230 -26.93 -9.20 -12.02
C MET A 230 -27.44 -10.33 -12.93
N GLY A 231 -26.87 -11.52 -12.78
CA GLY A 231 -27.31 -12.68 -13.53
C GLY A 231 -26.68 -14.00 -13.10
N LEU A 232 -27.42 -15.08 -13.34
CA LEU A 232 -26.95 -16.45 -13.16
C LEU A 232 -25.92 -16.78 -14.26
N ASN A 233 -24.81 -17.43 -13.89
CA ASN A 233 -23.71 -17.77 -14.79
C ASN A 233 -23.01 -16.56 -15.45
N THR A 234 -23.27 -15.35 -14.97
CA THR A 234 -22.56 -14.14 -15.37
C THR A 234 -21.87 -13.54 -14.15
N TRP A 235 -20.78 -12.80 -14.39
CA TRP A 235 -20.21 -11.96 -13.35
C TRP A 235 -21.17 -10.79 -13.09
N THR A 236 -21.39 -10.50 -11.82
CA THR A 236 -22.21 -9.42 -11.29
C THR A 236 -21.33 -8.50 -10.47
N THR A 237 -21.51 -7.18 -10.59
CA THR A 237 -20.77 -6.19 -9.82
C THR A 237 -21.70 -5.54 -8.80
N TRP A 238 -21.34 -5.62 -7.52
CA TRP A 238 -21.85 -4.73 -6.48
C TRP A 238 -20.82 -3.66 -6.20
N VAL A 239 -21.27 -2.41 -6.11
CA VAL A 239 -20.44 -1.25 -5.81
C VAL A 239 -20.87 -0.71 -4.44
N ASN A 240 -19.91 -0.34 -3.60
CA ASN A 240 -20.24 0.33 -2.34
C ASN A 240 -21.02 1.62 -2.66
N PRO A 241 -22.17 1.90 -2.02
CA PRO A 241 -22.91 3.13 -2.23
C PRO A 241 -22.13 4.39 -1.82
N THR A 242 -21.00 4.24 -1.14
CA THR A 242 -20.13 5.34 -0.70
C THR A 242 -18.76 5.24 -1.36
N THR A 243 -18.36 6.33 -2.03
CA THR A 243 -16.99 6.60 -2.47
C THR A 243 -16.30 7.45 -1.41
N TYR A 244 -15.10 7.04 -1.00
CA TYR A 244 -14.28 7.79 -0.06
C TYR A 244 -13.39 8.77 -0.80
N TYR A 245 -13.41 10.02 -0.35
CA TYR A 245 -12.63 11.11 -0.90
C TYR A 245 -11.85 11.79 0.21
N ASP A 246 -10.60 12.09 -0.07
CA ASP A 246 -9.78 12.95 0.77
C ASP A 246 -8.94 13.86 -0.11
N ALA A 247 -8.82 15.13 0.27
CA ALA A 247 -7.95 16.04 -0.43
C ALA A 247 -7.25 17.01 0.51
N PHE A 248 -6.07 17.43 0.11
CA PHE A 248 -5.28 18.37 0.89
C PHE A 248 -4.31 19.11 -0.01
N TYR A 249 -3.87 20.27 0.47
CA TYR A 249 -2.84 21.07 -0.18
C TYR A 249 -1.51 20.96 0.55
N VAL A 250 -0.43 20.92 -0.22
CA VAL A 250 0.94 21.13 0.25
C VAL A 250 1.63 22.09 -0.71
N GLY A 251 1.76 23.36 -0.33
CA GLY A 251 2.26 24.37 -1.28
C GLY A 251 1.33 24.48 -2.50
N SER A 252 1.87 24.41 -3.72
CA SER A 252 1.01 24.46 -4.92
C SER A 252 0.33 23.13 -5.25
N ASP A 253 0.77 22.02 -4.65
CA ASP A 253 0.21 20.71 -4.95
C ASP A 253 -1.14 20.54 -4.27
N TYR A 254 -2.18 20.31 -5.07
CA TYR A 254 -3.46 19.81 -4.61
C TYR A 254 -3.47 18.30 -4.82
N THR A 255 -3.52 17.56 -3.72
CA THR A 255 -3.56 16.10 -3.70
C THR A 255 -5.00 15.66 -3.46
N GLN A 256 -5.50 14.75 -4.29
CA GLN A 256 -6.86 14.22 -4.19
C GLN A 256 -6.84 12.70 -4.26
N CYS A 257 -7.27 12.05 -3.19
CA CYS A 257 -7.36 10.61 -3.07
C CYS A 257 -8.82 10.16 -3.23
N TRP A 258 -9.07 9.28 -4.20
CA TRP A 258 -10.38 8.67 -4.42
C TRP A 258 -10.28 7.17 -4.18
N SER A 259 -11.25 6.59 -3.49
CA SER A 259 -11.29 5.14 -3.26
C SER A 259 -12.73 4.61 -3.18
N LEU A 260 -13.02 3.58 -3.97
CA LEU A 260 -14.32 2.94 -4.08
C LEU A 260 -14.16 1.42 -4.02
N PRO A 261 -14.50 0.77 -2.90
CA PRO A 261 -14.49 -0.69 -2.82
C PRO A 261 -15.70 -1.27 -3.54
N TYR A 262 -15.51 -2.42 -4.17
CA TYR A 262 -16.55 -3.14 -4.89
C TYR A 262 -16.33 -4.65 -4.83
N VAL A 263 -17.39 -5.42 -5.12
CA VAL A 263 -17.37 -6.88 -5.14
C VAL A 263 -17.85 -7.35 -6.49
N GLU A 264 -17.06 -8.17 -7.17
CA GLU A 264 -17.53 -8.94 -8.32
C GLU A 264 -17.82 -10.37 -7.88
N TYR A 265 -18.96 -10.94 -8.27
CA TYR A 265 -19.28 -12.33 -7.96
C TYR A 265 -19.99 -13.02 -9.10
N LYS A 266 -19.83 -14.34 -9.16
CA LYS A 266 -20.46 -15.23 -10.13
C LYS A 266 -20.91 -16.48 -9.41
N HIS A 267 -22.16 -16.84 -9.58
CA HIS A 267 -22.70 -18.14 -9.16
C HIS A 267 -23.37 -18.85 -10.33
N VAL A 268 -23.49 -20.16 -10.21
CA VAL A 268 -24.05 -21.06 -11.23
C VAL A 268 -24.99 -22.06 -10.59
N ASN A 269 -25.83 -22.69 -11.40
CA ASN A 269 -26.55 -23.89 -10.98
C ASN A 269 -25.57 -24.98 -10.58
N VAL A 270 -25.93 -25.73 -9.54
CA VAL A 270 -25.11 -26.80 -8.99
C VAL A 270 -25.53 -28.12 -9.61
N ARG A 271 -24.53 -28.89 -10.10
CA ARG A 271 -24.70 -30.18 -10.77
C ARG A 271 -24.02 -31.31 -9.99
N SER A 272 -24.19 -32.57 -10.38
CA SER A 272 -23.39 -33.69 -9.81
C SER A 272 -21.89 -33.61 -10.15
N GLN A 273 -21.47 -32.67 -11.00
CA GLN A 273 -20.08 -32.32 -11.25
C GLN A 273 -19.71 -30.99 -10.57
N ASP A 274 -18.40 -30.78 -10.38
CA ASP A 274 -17.84 -29.56 -9.79
C ASP A 274 -18.44 -28.31 -10.43
N SER A 275 -19.16 -27.55 -9.60
CA SER A 275 -19.76 -26.26 -9.94
C SER A 275 -19.09 -25.20 -9.10
N THR A 276 -18.54 -24.14 -9.70
CA THR A 276 -17.77 -23.13 -8.95
C THR A 276 -18.55 -21.85 -8.78
N TRP A 277 -18.66 -21.38 -7.54
CA TRP A 277 -19.04 -20.01 -7.23
C TRP A 277 -17.79 -19.21 -6.87
N SER A 278 -17.71 -17.98 -7.38
CA SER A 278 -16.54 -17.13 -7.24
C SER A 278 -16.97 -15.73 -6.80
N ALA A 279 -16.18 -15.12 -5.94
CA ALA A 279 -16.31 -13.71 -5.60
C ALA A 279 -14.93 -13.08 -5.47
N ALA A 280 -14.82 -11.82 -5.84
CA ALA A 280 -13.61 -11.02 -5.76
C ALA A 280 -13.91 -9.68 -5.09
N PHE A 281 -13.19 -9.36 -4.03
CA PHE A 281 -13.12 -8.01 -3.48
C PHE A 281 -12.09 -7.22 -4.26
N LYS A 282 -12.45 -6.00 -4.67
CA LYS A 282 -11.60 -5.09 -5.43
C LYS A 282 -11.82 -3.65 -5.02
N VAL A 283 -10.89 -2.77 -5.41
CA VAL A 283 -11.00 -1.33 -5.16
C VAL A 283 -10.69 -0.57 -6.44
N ALA A 284 -11.56 0.37 -6.79
CA ALA A 284 -11.32 1.36 -7.83
C ALA A 284 -10.85 2.65 -7.15
N GLU A 285 -9.62 3.07 -7.44
CA GLU A 285 -8.99 4.18 -6.72
C GLU A 285 -7.97 4.91 -7.59
N HIS A 286 -7.67 6.15 -7.23
CA HIS A 286 -6.48 6.84 -7.71
C HIS A 286 -6.14 8.01 -6.78
N MET A 287 -4.93 8.53 -6.92
CA MET A 287 -4.54 9.82 -6.35
C MET A 287 -4.25 10.79 -7.49
N SER A 288 -4.79 12.00 -7.45
CA SER A 288 -4.32 13.09 -8.30
C SER A 288 -3.37 13.98 -7.51
N VAL A 289 -2.31 14.50 -8.13
CA VAL A 289 -1.49 15.57 -7.58
C VAL A 289 -1.29 16.62 -8.66
N ALA A 290 -1.67 17.86 -8.36
CA ALA A 290 -1.58 19.00 -9.29
C ALA A 290 -2.23 18.70 -10.66
N GLY A 291 -3.36 17.99 -10.66
CA GLY A 291 -4.13 17.66 -11.86
C GLY A 291 -3.65 16.42 -12.63
N TYR A 292 -2.58 15.75 -12.18
CA TYR A 292 -2.13 14.48 -12.76
C TYR A 292 -2.56 13.30 -11.91
N THR A 293 -3.12 12.27 -12.54
CA THR A 293 -3.49 11.02 -11.89
C THR A 293 -2.28 10.09 -11.76
N TYR A 294 -2.12 9.52 -10.56
CA TYR A 294 -1.11 8.55 -10.16
C TYR A 294 -1.79 7.35 -9.51
N TYR A 295 -1.17 6.18 -9.67
CA TYR A 295 -1.74 4.91 -9.25
C TYR A 295 -0.95 4.28 -8.10
N GLY A 296 -1.66 3.53 -7.24
CA GLY A 296 -1.10 2.80 -6.11
C GLY A 296 -0.60 3.67 -4.96
N ASN A 297 -1.03 4.92 -4.87
CA ASN A 297 -0.81 5.78 -3.70
C ASN A 297 -2.17 6.21 -3.20
N ASN A 298 -2.51 5.86 -1.97
CA ASN A 298 -3.75 6.32 -1.36
C ASN A 298 -3.63 6.47 0.17
N VAL A 299 -4.45 7.35 0.74
CA VAL A 299 -4.63 7.46 2.19
C VAL A 299 -5.62 6.43 2.73
N PHE A 300 -6.42 5.83 1.84
CA PHE A 300 -7.37 4.76 2.17
C PHE A 300 -6.77 3.39 1.91
N GLU A 301 -6.87 2.51 2.90
CA GLU A 301 -6.52 1.09 2.79
C GLU A 301 -7.70 0.21 3.17
N TYR A 302 -7.64 -1.05 2.74
CA TYR A 302 -8.64 -2.04 3.09
C TYR A 302 -7.97 -3.18 3.83
N ARG A 303 -8.59 -3.63 4.91
CA ARG A 303 -8.00 -4.60 5.84
C ARG A 303 -9.01 -5.65 6.26
N ASN A 304 -8.51 -6.75 6.81
CA ASN A 304 -9.32 -7.75 7.52
C ASN A 304 -10.50 -8.33 6.71
N LEU A 305 -10.31 -8.51 5.40
CA LEU A 305 -11.33 -9.05 4.51
C LEU A 305 -11.81 -10.43 5.00
N LYS A 306 -13.12 -10.62 5.01
CA LYS A 306 -13.79 -11.91 5.12
C LYS A 306 -14.73 -12.09 3.94
N MET A 307 -14.62 -13.25 3.29
CA MET A 307 -15.54 -13.68 2.24
C MET A 307 -16.08 -15.06 2.60
N ALA A 308 -17.39 -15.24 2.55
CA ALA A 308 -18.01 -16.52 2.86
C ALA A 308 -19.19 -16.81 1.94
N PHE A 309 -19.27 -18.04 1.47
CA PHE A 309 -20.41 -18.58 0.76
C PHE A 309 -21.20 -19.54 1.63
N ALA A 310 -22.51 -19.59 1.42
CA ALA A 310 -23.36 -20.66 1.93
C ALA A 310 -24.33 -21.12 0.85
N CYS A 311 -24.64 -22.41 0.86
CA CYS A 311 -25.54 -23.04 -0.10
C CYS A 311 -26.78 -23.59 0.61
N GLY A 312 -27.92 -23.48 -0.07
CA GLY A 312 -29.18 -24.10 0.33
C GLY A 312 -29.25 -25.59 -0.02
N ASP A 313 -30.43 -25.99 -0.46
CA ASP A 313 -30.83 -27.39 -0.46
C ASP A 313 -30.02 -28.27 -1.41
N LYS A 314 -29.84 -29.54 -1.02
CA LYS A 314 -29.21 -30.61 -1.83
C LYS A 314 -27.77 -30.34 -2.30
N THR A 315 -27.13 -29.31 -1.77
CA THR A 315 -25.83 -28.81 -2.24
C THR A 315 -24.82 -28.80 -1.10
N THR A 316 -23.56 -29.09 -1.42
CA THR A 316 -22.44 -28.98 -0.47
C THR A 316 -21.25 -28.34 -1.13
N PHE A 317 -20.37 -27.75 -0.32
CA PHE A 317 -19.03 -27.36 -0.73
C PHE A 317 -18.07 -28.53 -0.53
N VAL A 318 -17.21 -28.77 -1.52
CA VAL A 318 -16.20 -29.85 -1.50
C VAL A 318 -14.76 -29.31 -1.49
N ARG A 319 -14.57 -28.09 -1.97
CA ARG A 319 -13.24 -27.45 -2.06
C ARG A 319 -13.36 -25.94 -2.05
N THR A 320 -12.30 -25.26 -1.62
CA THR A 320 -12.18 -23.80 -1.74
C THR A 320 -10.89 -23.43 -2.44
N PHE A 321 -10.89 -22.30 -3.14
CA PHE A 321 -9.68 -21.72 -3.73
C PHE A 321 -9.59 -20.25 -3.38
N GLN A 322 -8.36 -19.77 -3.24
CA GLN A 322 -8.07 -18.38 -2.92
C GLN A 322 -6.86 -17.87 -3.70
N GLU A 323 -6.96 -16.63 -4.16
CA GLU A 323 -5.93 -15.91 -4.89
C GLU A 323 -6.03 -14.43 -4.55
N GLY A 324 -4.91 -13.71 -4.53
CA GLY A 324 -4.93 -12.27 -4.28
C GLY A 324 -3.53 -11.67 -4.21
N ARG A 325 -3.49 -10.36 -3.99
CA ARG A 325 -2.29 -9.62 -3.60
C ARG A 325 -2.56 -8.84 -2.32
N VAL A 326 -1.82 -9.22 -1.28
CA VAL A 326 -1.97 -8.67 0.08
C VAL A 326 -0.61 -8.52 0.74
N TYR A 327 -0.51 -7.68 1.75
CA TYR A 327 0.66 -7.63 2.62
C TYR A 327 0.21 -7.68 4.08
N ASP A 328 1.06 -8.24 4.94
CA ASP A 328 0.84 -8.21 6.39
C ASP A 328 1.19 -6.80 6.89
N TYR A 329 0.16 -6.04 7.27
CA TYR A 329 0.35 -4.66 7.74
C TYR A 329 0.89 -4.58 9.17
N THR A 330 1.00 -5.72 9.86
CA THR A 330 1.57 -5.83 11.21
C THR A 330 3.05 -6.25 11.18
N ALA A 331 3.57 -6.66 10.02
CA ALA A 331 4.97 -7.02 9.86
C ALA A 331 5.88 -5.79 9.96
N PHE A 332 7.05 -5.96 10.58
CA PHE A 332 8.07 -4.90 10.69
C PHE A 332 8.53 -4.38 9.32
N ILE A 333 8.63 -5.27 8.33
CA ILE A 333 8.85 -4.92 6.92
C ILE A 333 7.72 -5.56 6.11
N PRO A 334 6.66 -4.79 5.80
CA PRO A 334 5.58 -5.29 4.96
C PRO A 334 6.11 -5.70 3.59
N ALA A 335 5.80 -6.93 3.19
CA ALA A 335 6.16 -7.46 1.88
C ALA A 335 4.91 -8.01 1.19
N THR A 336 4.70 -7.62 -0.07
CA THR A 336 3.59 -8.13 -0.88
C THR A 336 3.68 -9.65 -1.01
N LYS A 337 2.56 -10.31 -0.73
CA LYS A 337 2.27 -11.73 -0.94
C LYS A 337 1.34 -11.83 -2.14
N ALA A 338 1.72 -12.65 -3.11
CA ALA A 338 0.98 -12.86 -4.36
C ALA A 338 0.81 -14.36 -4.65
N ALA A 339 0.33 -14.73 -5.84
CA ALA A 339 0.26 -16.13 -6.28
C ALA A 339 1.58 -16.88 -6.01
N GLY A 340 1.49 -18.09 -5.43
CA GLY A 340 2.61 -18.90 -4.96
C GLY A 340 3.07 -18.59 -3.53
N SER A 341 2.65 -17.47 -2.93
CA SER A 341 2.98 -17.14 -1.53
C SER A 341 2.08 -17.90 -0.57
N SER A 342 2.67 -18.39 0.54
CA SER A 342 1.90 -18.94 1.66
C SER A 342 1.53 -17.82 2.64
N ILE A 343 0.26 -17.76 3.04
CA ILE A 343 -0.26 -16.81 4.02
C ILE A 343 -1.05 -17.55 5.11
N ALA A 344 -1.00 -17.04 6.34
CA ALA A 344 -1.79 -17.55 7.45
C ALA A 344 -3.18 -16.92 7.43
N VAL A 345 -4.23 -17.73 7.50
CA VAL A 345 -5.63 -17.29 7.37
C VAL A 345 -6.51 -18.04 8.36
N SER A 346 -7.67 -17.46 8.65
CA SER A 346 -8.74 -18.18 9.33
C SER A 346 -9.64 -18.83 8.30
N LEU A 347 -9.52 -20.16 8.16
CA LEU A 347 -10.37 -20.98 7.32
C LEU A 347 -11.72 -21.20 8.00
N LEU A 348 -12.80 -20.92 7.28
CA LEU A 348 -14.15 -20.89 7.81
C LEU A 348 -14.95 -22.05 7.21
N ASN A 349 -15.56 -22.91 8.03
CA ASN A 349 -16.48 -23.94 7.54
C ASN A 349 -17.69 -24.20 8.47
N LYS A 350 -18.79 -24.64 7.87
CA LYS A 350 -19.97 -25.15 8.58
C LYS A 350 -20.43 -26.45 7.95
N ALA A 351 -20.30 -27.54 8.70
CA ALA A 351 -20.91 -28.81 8.35
C ALA A 351 -22.24 -29.02 9.10
N VAL A 352 -23.17 -29.72 8.46
CA VAL A 352 -24.47 -30.10 9.02
C VAL A 352 -24.66 -31.62 9.02
N SER A 353 -25.47 -32.13 9.93
CA SER A 353 -25.76 -33.57 10.03
C SER A 353 -26.64 -34.08 8.88
N ALA A 354 -27.56 -33.24 8.39
CA ALA A 354 -28.44 -33.49 7.26
C ALA A 354 -28.47 -32.28 6.32
N LEU A 355 -28.57 -32.54 5.01
CA LEU A 355 -28.71 -31.46 4.04
C LEU A 355 -30.04 -30.74 4.26
N PRO A 356 -30.05 -29.41 4.18
CA PRO A 356 -31.26 -28.66 4.40
C PRO A 356 -32.26 -28.85 3.23
N TYR A 357 -33.53 -28.60 3.53
CA TYR A 357 -34.65 -28.63 2.58
C TYR A 357 -35.59 -27.47 2.86
N GLY A 358 -36.05 -26.77 1.81
CA GLY A 358 -36.89 -25.59 1.94
C GLY A 358 -36.15 -24.37 2.49
N SER A 359 -34.84 -24.28 2.27
CA SER A 359 -34.02 -23.20 2.81
C SER A 359 -34.46 -21.82 2.32
N THR A 360 -34.62 -20.88 3.25
CA THR A 360 -34.79 -19.45 2.94
C THR A 360 -33.43 -18.74 2.93
N PHE A 361 -33.34 -17.58 2.28
CA PHE A 361 -32.11 -16.77 2.28
C PHE A 361 -31.59 -16.52 3.70
N GLN A 362 -32.48 -16.17 4.64
CA GLN A 362 -32.10 -15.92 6.03
C GLN A 362 -31.56 -17.17 6.74
N THR A 363 -32.10 -18.35 6.42
CA THR A 363 -31.59 -19.62 6.95
C THR A 363 -30.17 -19.89 6.45
N VAL A 364 -29.95 -19.71 5.13
CA VAL A 364 -28.65 -19.93 4.50
C VAL A 364 -27.60 -18.91 4.98
N LEU A 365 -27.99 -17.63 5.11
CA LEU A 365 -27.15 -16.61 5.72
C LEU A 365 -26.82 -16.93 7.19
N GLY A 366 -27.76 -17.52 7.92
CA GLY A 366 -27.55 -18.04 9.28
C GLY A 366 -26.44 -19.10 9.36
N TYR A 367 -26.22 -19.89 8.30
CA TYR A 367 -25.06 -20.80 8.25
C TYR A 367 -23.75 -20.04 8.27
N ILE A 368 -23.63 -18.92 7.53
CA ILE A 368 -22.43 -18.06 7.54
C ILE A 368 -22.18 -17.49 8.93
N ASN A 369 -23.23 -17.05 9.62
CA ASN A 369 -23.13 -16.45 10.95
C ASN A 369 -22.77 -17.47 12.04
N SER A 370 -22.91 -18.77 11.77
CA SER A 370 -22.60 -19.87 12.70
C SER A 370 -21.39 -20.71 12.27
N ILE A 371 -20.58 -20.22 11.32
CA ILE A 371 -19.34 -20.87 10.90
C ILE A 371 -18.33 -20.95 12.05
N SER A 372 -17.69 -22.10 12.20
CA SER A 372 -16.45 -22.26 12.97
C SER A 372 -15.21 -21.85 12.17
N SER A 373 -14.24 -21.23 12.82
CA SER A 373 -12.94 -20.86 12.24
C SER A 373 -11.82 -21.75 12.75
N ALA A 374 -10.90 -22.13 11.87
CA ALA A 374 -9.61 -22.72 12.25
C ALA A 374 -8.48 -21.94 11.57
N ASN A 375 -7.39 -21.67 12.31
CA ASN A 375 -6.21 -21.05 11.71
C ASN A 375 -5.46 -22.08 10.87
N GLY A 376 -5.05 -21.68 9.67
CA GLY A 376 -4.29 -22.52 8.75
C GLY A 376 -3.48 -21.68 7.78
N ASN A 377 -2.63 -22.34 7.01
CA ASN A 377 -1.87 -21.68 5.95
C ASN A 377 -2.47 -22.06 4.59
N VAL A 378 -2.56 -21.08 3.70
CA VAL A 378 -2.99 -21.26 2.32
C VAL A 378 -1.94 -20.72 1.38
N THR A 379 -1.74 -21.40 0.25
CA THR A 379 -0.92 -20.89 -0.85
C THR A 379 -1.83 -20.21 -1.86
N LEU A 380 -1.62 -18.91 -2.09
CA LEU A 380 -2.40 -18.12 -3.05
C LEU A 380 -2.22 -18.67 -4.47
N GLY A 381 -3.31 -18.79 -5.23
CA GLY A 381 -3.29 -19.31 -6.61
C GLY A 381 -2.97 -20.81 -6.74
N SER A 382 -3.06 -21.58 -5.66
CA SER A 382 -2.80 -23.03 -5.65
C SER A 382 -4.07 -23.87 -5.90
N THR A 383 -3.95 -25.20 -5.84
CA THR A 383 -5.02 -26.19 -6.08
C THR A 383 -6.13 -26.21 -5.02
N GLY A 384 -6.13 -25.27 -4.07
CA GLY A 384 -7.20 -25.06 -3.10
C GLY A 384 -7.13 -25.95 -1.86
N VAL A 385 -8.03 -25.70 -0.90
CA VAL A 385 -8.17 -26.47 0.35
C VAL A 385 -9.31 -27.48 0.18
N THR A 386 -8.99 -28.77 0.35
CA THR A 386 -10.00 -29.84 0.31
C THR A 386 -10.76 -29.89 1.63
N LEU A 387 -12.08 -29.97 1.55
CA LEU A 387 -12.95 -30.07 2.73
C LEU A 387 -13.16 -31.55 3.08
N THR A 388 -12.91 -31.90 4.33
CA THR A 388 -13.00 -33.30 4.80
C THR A 388 -14.43 -33.71 5.19
N ASN A 389 -15.33 -32.73 5.40
CA ASN A 389 -16.72 -32.98 5.81
C ASN A 389 -17.66 -33.08 4.60
N ARG A 390 -18.30 -34.25 4.44
CA ARG A 390 -19.22 -34.56 3.33
C ARG A 390 -20.45 -33.66 3.18
N LYS A 391 -20.85 -32.91 4.22
CA LYS A 391 -22.07 -32.06 4.22
C LYS A 391 -21.76 -30.63 4.66
N THR A 392 -20.78 -30.01 4.00
CA THR A 392 -20.40 -28.63 4.29
C THR A 392 -21.34 -27.67 3.56
N THR A 393 -22.13 -26.88 4.30
CA THR A 393 -23.14 -25.95 3.74
C THR A 393 -22.69 -24.49 3.73
N ALA A 394 -21.60 -24.16 4.42
CA ALA A 394 -20.97 -22.86 4.31
C ALA A 394 -19.45 -22.96 4.43
N VAL A 395 -18.76 -22.10 3.67
CA VAL A 395 -17.30 -22.00 3.62
C VAL A 395 -16.91 -20.54 3.53
N GLY A 396 -15.72 -20.20 3.99
CA GLY A 396 -15.18 -18.87 3.82
C GLY A 396 -13.72 -18.78 4.21
N GLU A 397 -13.20 -17.57 4.13
CA GLU A 397 -11.89 -17.21 4.60
C GLU A 397 -11.94 -15.83 5.26
N LYS A 398 -11.12 -15.64 6.30
CA LYS A 398 -10.83 -14.33 6.88
C LYS A 398 -9.32 -14.08 6.87
N LEU A 399 -8.92 -12.98 6.26
CA LEU A 399 -7.57 -12.49 6.16
C LEU A 399 -7.25 -11.56 7.33
N SER A 400 -7.08 -12.14 8.52
CA SER A 400 -6.67 -11.36 9.70
C SER A 400 -5.26 -10.81 9.52
N ASN A 401 -5.06 -9.51 9.80
CA ASN A 401 -3.78 -8.79 9.73
C ASN A 401 -3.25 -8.52 8.32
N PHE A 402 -4.06 -8.78 7.28
CA PHE A 402 -3.69 -8.43 5.91
C PHE A 402 -4.38 -7.15 5.45
N SER A 403 -3.63 -6.37 4.68
CA SER A 403 -4.13 -5.28 3.86
C SER A 403 -3.90 -5.62 2.40
N PHE A 404 -4.68 -5.02 1.53
CA PHE A 404 -4.51 -5.18 0.10
C PHE A 404 -3.41 -4.26 -0.41
N GLU A 405 -2.69 -4.69 -1.44
CA GLU A 405 -1.67 -3.85 -2.07
C GLU A 405 -2.32 -2.80 -2.99
N GLU A 406 -2.13 -1.53 -2.69
CA GLU A 406 -2.62 -0.41 -3.50
C GLU A 406 -2.08 -0.50 -4.93
N CYS A 407 -2.97 -0.69 -5.89
CA CYS A 407 -2.67 -0.47 -7.29
C CYS A 407 -3.99 -0.33 -8.05
N THR A 408 -4.04 0.67 -8.91
CA THR A 408 -5.06 0.75 -9.95
C THR A 408 -4.48 0.08 -11.18
N ASP A 409 -5.27 -0.76 -11.83
CA ASP A 409 -4.93 -1.49 -13.05
C ASP A 409 -4.05 -0.67 -14.02
N HIS A 410 -2.74 -0.94 -14.03
CA HIS A 410 -1.81 -0.38 -14.99
C HIS A 410 -1.99 -1.13 -16.32
N ASN A 411 -2.54 -0.44 -17.32
CA ASN A 411 -2.67 -0.90 -18.71
C ASN A 411 -3.59 -2.13 -18.95
N GLY A 412 -4.58 -2.39 -18.10
CA GLY A 412 -5.53 -3.50 -18.32
C GLY A 412 -5.01 -4.87 -17.85
N SER A 413 -4.00 -4.90 -16.98
CA SER A 413 -3.46 -6.10 -16.35
C SER A 413 -4.37 -6.57 -15.22
N ILE A 414 -5.22 -7.55 -15.53
CA ILE A 414 -6.32 -8.08 -14.69
C ILE A 414 -5.95 -8.63 -13.29
N ASN A 415 -4.67 -8.68 -12.89
CA ASN A 415 -4.18 -9.31 -11.65
C ASN A 415 -3.18 -8.43 -10.87
N ASN A 416 -3.35 -7.10 -10.87
CA ASN A 416 -2.54 -6.19 -10.06
C ASN A 416 -3.42 -5.40 -9.08
N GLY A 417 -2.85 -5.06 -7.91
CA GLY A 417 -3.47 -4.17 -6.93
C GLY A 417 -4.39 -4.80 -5.91
N HIS A 418 -5.37 -3.99 -5.49
CA HIS A 418 -6.37 -4.37 -4.51
C HIS A 418 -7.29 -5.45 -5.09
N TYR A 419 -6.89 -6.71 -4.99
CA TYR A 419 -7.74 -7.84 -5.34
C TYR A 419 -7.53 -9.04 -4.41
N PHE A 420 -8.65 -9.68 -4.07
CA PHE A 420 -8.65 -11.02 -3.52
C PHE A 420 -9.88 -11.77 -4.03
N THR A 421 -9.66 -12.95 -4.56
CA THR A 421 -10.68 -13.85 -5.11
C THR A 421 -10.81 -15.06 -4.19
N TYR A 422 -12.06 -15.35 -3.82
CA TYR A 422 -12.44 -16.55 -3.10
C TYR A 422 -13.41 -17.38 -3.95
N GLN A 423 -13.18 -18.69 -4.01
CA GLN A 423 -14.01 -19.62 -4.75
C GLN A 423 -14.45 -20.77 -3.87
N GLY A 424 -15.72 -21.15 -3.98
CA GLY A 424 -16.25 -22.39 -3.43
C GLY A 424 -16.63 -23.34 -4.57
N VAL A 425 -16.13 -24.58 -4.52
CA VAL A 425 -16.58 -25.66 -5.41
C VAL A 425 -17.69 -26.41 -4.73
N LEU A 426 -18.78 -26.57 -5.44
CA LEU A 426 -20.00 -27.19 -4.98
C LEU A 426 -20.35 -28.44 -5.79
N GLN A 427 -21.04 -29.36 -5.14
CA GLN A 427 -21.60 -30.55 -5.77
C GLN A 427 -23.05 -30.79 -5.32
N TYR A 428 -23.83 -31.40 -6.20
CA TYR A 428 -25.16 -31.93 -5.91
C TYR A 428 -25.06 -33.27 -5.17
N GLU A 429 -25.78 -33.39 -4.05
CA GLU A 429 -25.64 -34.50 -3.09
C GLU A 429 -26.96 -35.27 -2.85
N ALA A 430 -28.01 -35.02 -3.63
CA ALA A 430 -29.26 -35.76 -3.52
C ALA A 430 -29.35 -36.94 -4.50
N ALA A 431 -30.21 -37.91 -4.20
CA ALA A 431 -30.37 -39.10 -5.03
C ALA A 431 -31.15 -38.82 -6.34
N SER A 432 -32.06 -37.84 -6.34
CA SER A 432 -32.81 -37.44 -7.52
C SER A 432 -33.54 -36.10 -7.34
N GLY A 433 -33.93 -35.52 -8.48
CA GLY A 433 -34.84 -34.38 -8.58
C GLY A 433 -34.17 -33.02 -8.46
N ASN A 434 -34.65 -32.10 -9.30
CA ASN A 434 -34.20 -30.71 -9.33
C ASN A 434 -34.86 -29.91 -8.21
N THR A 435 -34.16 -28.93 -7.66
CA THR A 435 -34.72 -28.04 -6.64
C THR A 435 -34.20 -26.63 -6.87
N ASN A 436 -35.12 -25.69 -7.08
CA ASN A 436 -34.81 -24.26 -7.02
C ASN A 436 -34.61 -23.91 -5.55
N THR A 437 -33.50 -23.28 -5.24
CA THR A 437 -33.10 -22.96 -3.88
C THR A 437 -32.25 -21.70 -3.89
N VAL A 438 -31.71 -21.35 -2.74
CA VAL A 438 -31.03 -20.09 -2.51
C VAL A 438 -29.68 -20.31 -1.84
N GLY A 439 -28.70 -19.54 -2.26
CA GLY A 439 -27.38 -19.41 -1.67
C GLY A 439 -27.19 -18.04 -1.04
N ALA A 440 -26.08 -17.85 -0.36
CA ALA A 440 -25.66 -16.56 0.17
C ALA A 440 -24.17 -16.33 -0.09
N LEU A 441 -23.82 -15.08 -0.36
CA LEU A 441 -22.46 -14.57 -0.24
C LEU A 441 -22.47 -13.46 0.81
N ALA A 442 -21.55 -13.53 1.77
CA ALA A 442 -21.29 -12.46 2.73
C ALA A 442 -19.86 -11.98 2.54
N VAL A 443 -19.70 -10.66 2.42
CA VAL A 443 -18.39 -9.99 2.34
C VAL A 443 -18.32 -8.93 3.41
N SER A 444 -17.25 -8.91 4.18
CA SER A 444 -16.97 -7.84 5.13
C SER A 444 -15.50 -7.46 5.09
N PHE A 445 -15.18 -6.19 5.31
CA PHE A 445 -13.83 -5.65 5.29
C PHE A 445 -13.80 -4.36 6.12
N ASP A 446 -12.61 -3.91 6.49
CA ASP A 446 -12.41 -2.65 7.19
C ASP A 446 -11.82 -1.62 6.23
N LYS A 447 -12.42 -0.42 6.16
CA LYS A 447 -11.80 0.77 5.56
C LYS A 447 -10.87 1.39 6.60
N PHE A 448 -9.58 1.40 6.35
CA PHE A 448 -8.59 2.10 7.16
C PHE A 448 -8.23 3.45 6.54
N TYR A 449 -8.13 4.49 7.36
CA TYR A 449 -7.74 5.83 6.93
C TYR A 449 -6.44 6.26 7.63
N TRP A 450 -5.39 6.53 6.85
CA TRP A 450 -4.06 6.81 7.38
C TRP A 450 -3.96 8.10 8.18
N SER A 451 -4.71 9.15 7.80
CA SER A 451 -4.51 10.48 8.39
C SER A 451 -4.96 10.57 9.85
N ASP A 452 -5.92 9.73 10.28
CA ASP A 452 -6.40 9.67 11.67
C ASP A 452 -6.29 8.28 12.32
N TYR A 453 -5.70 7.31 11.60
CA TYR A 453 -5.55 5.91 12.02
C TYR A 453 -6.89 5.24 12.38
N SER A 454 -8.00 5.67 11.77
CA SER A 454 -9.32 5.10 12.01
C SER A 454 -9.60 3.88 11.11
N SER A 455 -10.46 2.99 11.61
CA SER A 455 -10.89 1.78 10.90
C SER A 455 -12.41 1.66 10.98
N THR A 456 -13.08 1.61 9.84
CA THR A 456 -14.54 1.52 9.73
C THR A 456 -14.95 0.17 9.12
N PRO A 457 -15.66 -0.71 9.84
CA PRO A 457 -16.11 -1.98 9.30
C PRO A 457 -17.27 -1.80 8.32
N ILE A 458 -17.22 -2.53 7.21
CA ILE A 458 -18.24 -2.55 6.16
C ILE A 458 -18.62 -4.01 5.90
N SER A 459 -19.92 -4.27 5.73
CA SER A 459 -20.44 -5.61 5.43
C SER A 459 -21.59 -5.55 4.44
N VAL A 460 -21.62 -6.50 3.52
CA VAL A 460 -22.69 -6.66 2.54
C VAL A 460 -23.00 -8.15 2.34
N ASN A 461 -24.29 -8.45 2.14
CA ASN A 461 -24.78 -9.80 1.90
C ASN A 461 -25.55 -9.85 0.57
N PHE A 462 -25.40 -10.96 -0.15
CA PHE A 462 -26.03 -11.19 -1.45
C PHE A 462 -26.81 -12.49 -1.42
N GLN A 463 -28.04 -12.44 -1.93
CA GLN A 463 -28.84 -13.63 -2.22
C GLN A 463 -28.41 -14.21 -3.57
N LEU A 464 -28.16 -15.52 -3.61
CA LEU A 464 -27.71 -16.22 -4.81
C LEU A 464 -28.78 -17.24 -5.23
N ASP A 465 -29.70 -16.87 -6.12
CA ASP A 465 -30.73 -17.81 -6.59
C ASP A 465 -30.14 -18.82 -7.58
N TYR A 466 -30.39 -20.11 -7.37
CA TYR A 466 -29.87 -21.18 -8.23
C TYR A 466 -30.74 -22.45 -8.17
N SER A 467 -30.52 -23.33 -9.15
CA SER A 467 -31.08 -24.68 -9.15
C SER A 467 -29.99 -25.70 -8.80
N SER A 468 -30.34 -26.63 -7.92
CA SER A 468 -29.54 -27.81 -7.58
C SER A 468 -30.13 -29.03 -8.32
N GLN A 469 -29.33 -29.70 -9.14
CA GLN A 469 -29.78 -30.77 -10.04
C GLN A 469 -28.72 -31.86 -10.24
N PRO A 470 -29.10 -33.09 -10.61
CA PRO A 470 -28.15 -34.12 -11.03
C PRO A 470 -27.27 -33.67 -12.19
#